data_AF-A0A7E4VMH8-F1
#
_entry.id   AF-A0A7E4VMH8-F1
#
_cell.length_a   1.000
_cell.length_b   1.000
_cell.length_c   1.000
_cell.angle_alpha   90.00
_cell.angle_beta   90.00
_cell.angle_gamma   90.00
#
_symmetry.space_group_name_H-M   'P 1'
#
loop_
_entity.id
_entity.type
_entity.pdbx_description
1 polymer ?
#
loop_
_entity_poly.entity_id
_entity_poly.type
_entity_poly.pdbx_seq_one_letter_code
_entity_poly.pdbx_strand_id
1 'polypeptide(L)'
;MHQSHIHPDLRMSLLRIPSSTTTLTITRSVSSKYIKPHPRSYRRRLYEAAVAPVLPPKARQECNLGEFLARMDAEYKSYADIELAEVTEIKRWIKEEGFRVMAVCEYLSVNGRTLWLTKNQLRLQGLEFREISNKLAAKLFEKTPLDSLAPLWIGHNAFLFGKNVEDLKTIITATQKVNFLVPLVLTFDSRIVSVKEAEELAKLPDVELLRAQTAQILDQIPVQLTQSLGQHGQELSNILGQISTPTAE
;
A
#
# COMPACT_ATOMS: atom_id res chain seq x y z
N MET A 1 30.83 34.55 -10.14
CA MET A 1 30.54 34.83 -8.72
C MET A 1 29.18 34.24 -8.39
N HIS A 2 29.06 33.56 -7.25
CA HIS A 2 27.90 32.78 -6.75
C HIS A 2 27.84 31.30 -7.15
N GLN A 3 28.63 30.50 -6.44
CA GLN A 3 28.28 29.13 -6.03
C GLN A 3 28.29 29.12 -4.50
N SER A 4 27.16 28.83 -3.87
CA SER A 4 27.07 28.50 -2.45
C SER A 4 26.79 27.00 -2.31
N HIS A 5 27.84 26.25 -2.04
CA HIS A 5 27.77 24.89 -1.56
C HIS A 5 27.11 24.85 -0.18
N ILE A 6 26.10 23.98 -0.04
CA ILE A 6 25.47 23.62 1.22
C ILE A 6 26.32 22.47 1.81
N HIS A 7 26.97 22.71 2.94
CA HIS A 7 27.60 21.67 3.76
C HIS A 7 26.59 21.08 4.75
N PRO A 8 26.53 19.74 4.92
CA PRO A 8 25.81 19.10 6.00
C PRO A 8 26.78 18.81 7.15
N ASP A 9 26.64 19.50 8.28
CA ASP A 9 27.30 19.10 9.52
C ASP A 9 26.55 19.67 10.74
N LEU A 10 25.39 19.08 11.03
CA LEU A 10 24.75 19.19 12.34
C LEU A 10 25.14 17.97 13.17
N ARG A 11 26.41 17.93 13.58
CA ARG A 11 26.81 17.15 14.76
C ARG A 11 26.16 17.80 15.97
N MET A 12 25.07 17.19 16.47
CA MET A 12 24.57 17.44 17.82
C MET A 12 25.70 17.15 18.81
N SER A 13 26.39 18.20 19.24
CA SER A 13 27.21 18.20 20.44
C SER A 13 26.27 18.07 21.64
N LEU A 14 25.93 16.83 22.00
CA LEU A 14 25.32 16.54 23.28
C LEU A 14 26.30 16.93 24.38
N LEU A 15 25.94 17.98 25.11
CA LEU A 15 26.57 18.40 26.36
C LEU A 15 26.70 17.18 27.28
N ARG A 16 27.93 16.74 27.47
CA ARG A 16 28.33 15.75 28.45
C ARG A 16 28.20 16.39 29.84
N ILE A 17 27.03 16.29 30.45
CA ILE A 17 26.82 16.68 31.84
C ILE A 17 27.63 15.71 32.71
N PRO A 18 28.61 16.16 33.51
CA PRO A 18 29.28 15.29 34.47
C PRO A 18 28.24 14.83 35.50
N SER A 19 27.98 13.53 35.55
CA SER A 19 27.16 12.91 36.58
C SER A 19 27.90 12.98 37.92
N SER A 20 27.85 14.12 38.59
CA SER A 20 28.05 14.14 40.04
C SER A 20 26.90 13.33 40.63
N THR A 21 27.26 12.18 41.21
CA THR A 21 26.35 11.37 42.03
C THR A 21 26.02 12.14 43.29
N THR A 22 25.16 13.14 43.17
CA THR A 22 24.41 13.69 44.29
C THR A 22 23.36 12.65 44.61
N THR A 23 23.61 11.80 45.61
CA THR A 23 22.56 10.99 46.24
C THR A 23 21.51 11.93 46.81
N LEU A 24 20.53 12.29 45.99
CA LEU A 24 19.31 12.94 46.43
C LEU A 24 18.54 11.92 47.27
N THR A 25 18.78 11.92 48.57
CA THR A 25 17.85 11.34 49.53
C THR A 25 16.54 12.10 49.41
N ILE A 26 15.64 11.58 48.58
CA ILE A 26 14.23 11.99 48.55
C ILE A 26 13.64 11.52 49.89
N THR A 27 13.78 12.34 50.92
CA THR A 27 12.98 12.19 52.13
C THR A 27 11.55 12.52 51.72
N ARG A 28 10.74 11.49 51.43
CA ARG A 28 9.29 11.65 51.31
C ARG A 28 8.81 12.36 52.58
N SER A 29 8.26 13.56 52.43
CA SER A 29 7.59 14.29 53.49
C SER A 29 6.31 13.55 53.85
N VAL A 30 6.43 12.53 54.72
CA VAL A 30 5.28 11.82 55.25
C VAL A 30 4.53 12.76 56.21
N SER A 31 3.20 12.65 56.22
CA SER A 31 2.29 13.37 57.13
C SER A 31 2.83 13.47 58.56
N SER A 32 2.64 14.63 59.19
CA SER A 32 3.05 14.91 60.59
C SER A 32 2.42 13.97 61.63
N LYS A 33 1.46 13.13 61.24
CA LYS A 33 0.83 12.10 62.08
C LYS A 33 1.73 10.90 62.40
N TYR A 34 2.81 10.66 61.65
CA TYR A 34 3.71 9.55 61.93
C TYR A 34 4.80 9.97 62.92
N ILE A 35 5.00 9.15 63.96
CA ILE A 35 6.11 9.33 64.91
C ILE A 35 7.41 9.21 64.12
N LYS A 36 8.14 10.32 63.99
CA LYS A 36 9.46 10.30 63.36
C LYS A 36 10.41 9.48 64.24
N PRO A 37 11.18 8.55 63.67
CA PRO A 37 12.16 7.81 64.46
C PRO A 37 13.14 8.81 65.09
N HIS A 38 13.36 8.68 66.39
CA HIS A 38 14.33 9.53 67.09
C HIS A 38 15.74 9.28 66.52
N PRO A 39 16.54 10.35 66.34
CA PRO A 39 17.89 10.21 65.84
C PRO A 39 18.71 9.33 66.80
N ARG A 40 19.38 8.31 66.26
CA ARG A 40 20.28 7.45 67.04
C ARG A 40 21.48 8.26 67.54
N SER A 41 22.06 7.83 68.66
CA SER A 41 23.26 8.46 69.23
C SER A 41 24.42 8.49 68.23
N TYR A 42 25.29 9.49 68.35
CA TYR A 42 26.40 9.71 67.40
C TYR A 42 27.26 8.46 67.19
N ARG A 43 27.66 7.79 68.27
CA ARG A 43 28.47 6.56 68.22
C ARG A 43 27.76 5.42 67.47
N ARG A 44 26.45 5.27 67.66
CA ARG A 44 25.66 4.22 67.00
C ARG A 44 25.52 4.49 65.51
N ARG A 45 25.41 5.75 65.09
CA ARG A 45 25.39 6.12 63.66
C ARG A 45 26.70 5.80 62.96
N LEU A 46 27.85 6.04 63.60
CA LEU A 46 29.16 5.65 63.06
C LEU A 46 29.29 4.13 62.92
N TYR A 47 28.82 3.38 63.92
CA TYR A 47 28.81 1.92 63.88
C TYR A 47 27.92 1.38 62.74
N GLU A 48 26.69 1.89 62.62
CA GLU A 48 25.76 1.48 61.56
C GLU A 48 26.29 1.83 60.15
N ALA A 49 26.96 2.98 60.00
CA ALA A 49 27.60 3.37 58.73
C ALA A 49 28.80 2.47 58.38
N ALA A 50 29.59 2.06 59.38
CA ALA A 50 30.74 1.18 59.19
C ALA A 50 30.32 -0.28 58.91
N VAL A 51 29.20 -0.72 59.48
CA VAL A 51 28.62 -2.07 59.29
C VAL A 51 27.72 -2.14 58.06
N ALA A 52 27.43 -1.00 57.41
CA ALA A 52 26.64 -0.99 56.18
C ALA A 52 27.32 -1.86 55.11
N PRO A 53 26.59 -2.79 54.46
CA PRO A 53 27.18 -3.66 53.46
C PRO A 53 27.71 -2.84 52.29
N VAL A 54 28.99 -3.01 51.97
CA VAL A 54 29.57 -2.45 50.74
C VAL A 54 29.04 -3.27 49.58
N LEU A 55 28.01 -2.75 48.91
CA LEU A 55 27.50 -3.34 47.68
C LEU A 55 28.58 -3.20 46.60
N PRO A 56 28.84 -4.25 45.79
CA PRO A 56 29.70 -4.09 44.63
C PRO A 56 29.13 -2.97 43.76
N PRO A 57 30.00 -2.18 43.08
CA PRO A 57 29.52 -1.20 42.13
C PRO A 57 28.60 -1.94 41.16
N LYS A 58 27.32 -1.56 41.11
CA LYS A 58 26.38 -2.16 40.17
C LYS A 58 26.99 -1.95 38.79
N ALA A 59 27.50 -3.03 38.18
CA ALA A 59 27.83 -3.01 36.77
C ALA A 59 26.56 -2.50 36.10
N ARG A 60 26.63 -1.33 35.46
CA ARG A 60 25.54 -0.92 34.58
C ARG A 60 25.49 -2.04 33.56
N GLN A 61 24.48 -2.90 33.68
CA GLN A 61 24.22 -3.88 32.66
C GLN A 61 23.79 -3.04 31.48
N GLU A 62 24.75 -2.71 30.63
CA GLU A 62 24.50 -2.05 29.36
C GLU A 62 23.68 -3.06 28.58
N CYS A 63 22.35 -2.94 28.67
CA CYS A 63 21.48 -3.64 27.75
C CYS A 63 21.91 -3.14 26.37
N ASN A 64 22.62 -3.98 25.61
CA ASN A 64 23.00 -3.68 24.24
C ASN A 64 21.72 -3.60 23.42
N LEU A 65 21.10 -2.42 23.45
CA LEU A 65 19.82 -2.14 22.80
C LEU A 65 19.92 -2.47 21.31
N GLY A 66 21.07 -2.23 20.69
CA GLY A 66 21.33 -2.61 19.29
C GLY A 66 21.25 -4.12 19.03
N GLU A 67 21.85 -4.95 19.89
CA GLU A 67 21.77 -6.41 19.73
C GLU A 67 20.36 -6.93 20.00
N PHE A 68 19.67 -6.36 20.98
CA PHE A 68 18.28 -6.71 21.28
C PHE A 68 17.37 -6.37 20.10
N LEU A 69 17.47 -5.17 19.54
CA LEU A 69 16.71 -4.76 18.37
C LEU A 69 17.05 -5.62 17.14
N ALA A 70 18.32 -5.93 16.91
CA ALA A 70 18.72 -6.79 15.80
C ALA A 70 18.15 -8.23 15.92
N ARG A 71 18.11 -8.79 17.14
CA ARG A 71 17.47 -10.10 17.40
C ARG A 71 15.96 -10.04 17.16
N MET A 72 15.30 -9.01 17.67
CA MET A 72 13.87 -8.77 17.44
C MET A 72 13.55 -8.60 15.95
N ASP A 73 14.37 -7.85 15.21
CA ASP A 73 14.20 -7.65 13.78
C ASP A 73 14.42 -8.96 12.99
N ALA A 74 15.39 -9.78 13.39
CA ALA A 74 15.63 -11.08 12.77
C ALA A 74 14.47 -12.05 13.02
N GLU A 75 13.94 -12.07 14.24
CA GLU A 75 12.76 -12.88 14.59
C GLU A 75 11.51 -12.38 13.85
N TYR A 76 11.29 -11.06 13.79
CA TYR A 76 10.17 -10.48 13.05
C TYR A 76 10.22 -10.78 11.54
N LYS A 77 11.42 -10.77 10.95
CA LYS A 77 11.65 -11.13 9.54
C LYS A 77 11.52 -12.62 9.27
N SER A 78 11.68 -13.46 10.29
CA SER A 78 11.50 -14.90 10.14
C SER A 78 10.03 -15.23 9.91
N TYR A 79 9.75 -16.16 9.00
CA TYR A 79 8.39 -16.62 8.74
C TYR A 79 8.10 -17.86 9.57
N ALA A 80 6.96 -17.88 10.23
CA ALA A 80 6.48 -19.08 10.91
C ALA A 80 5.92 -20.09 9.90
N ASP A 81 5.92 -21.39 10.25
CA ASP A 81 5.40 -22.44 9.37
C ASP A 81 3.93 -22.23 9.00
N ILE A 82 3.13 -21.69 9.93
CA ILE A 82 1.72 -21.37 9.73
C ILE A 82 1.56 -20.26 8.67
N GLU A 83 2.39 -19.22 8.72
CA GLU A 83 2.38 -18.13 7.74
C GLU A 83 2.73 -18.66 6.35
N LEU A 84 3.70 -19.56 6.25
CA LEU A 84 4.06 -20.20 4.98
C LEU A 84 2.93 -21.06 4.44
N ALA A 85 2.25 -21.82 5.30
CA ALA A 85 1.08 -22.62 4.92
C ALA A 85 -0.04 -21.72 4.38
N GLU A 86 -0.35 -20.62 5.05
CA GLU A 86 -1.35 -19.64 4.61
C GLU A 86 -0.99 -19.04 3.24
N VAL A 87 0.28 -18.66 3.04
CA VAL A 87 0.74 -18.19 1.71
C VAL A 87 0.51 -19.26 0.64
N THR A 88 0.79 -20.53 0.92
CA THR A 88 0.57 -21.61 -0.07
C THR A 88 -0.91 -21.81 -0.39
N GLU A 89 -1.80 -21.64 0.60
CA GLU A 89 -3.25 -21.72 0.41
C GLU A 89 -3.74 -20.55 -0.44
N ILE A 90 -3.32 -19.31 -0.13
CA ILE A 90 -3.67 -18.13 -0.92
C ILE A 90 -3.16 -18.26 -2.36
N LYS A 91 -1.92 -18.75 -2.56
CA LYS A 91 -1.38 -19.02 -3.92
C LYS A 91 -2.22 -20.05 -4.66
N ARG A 92 -2.68 -21.09 -3.97
CA ARG A 92 -3.54 -22.13 -4.56
C ARG A 92 -4.89 -21.54 -4.96
N TRP A 93 -5.53 -20.82 -4.04
CA TRP A 93 -6.80 -20.15 -4.27
C TRP A 93 -6.76 -19.18 -5.45
N ILE A 94 -5.72 -18.32 -5.54
CA ILE A 94 -5.57 -17.38 -6.67
C ILE A 94 -5.47 -18.13 -8.00
N LYS A 95 -4.77 -19.27 -8.03
CA LYS A 95 -4.61 -20.10 -9.23
C LYS A 95 -5.89 -20.85 -9.60
N GLU A 96 -6.60 -21.39 -8.62
CA GLU A 96 -7.84 -22.16 -8.83
C GLU A 96 -8.98 -21.27 -9.33
N GLU A 97 -9.14 -20.08 -8.75
CA GLU A 97 -10.18 -19.13 -9.16
C GLU A 97 -9.86 -18.39 -10.47
N GLY A 98 -8.58 -18.38 -10.88
CA GLY A 98 -8.14 -17.77 -12.13
C GLY A 98 -8.30 -16.25 -12.16
N PHE A 99 -7.96 -15.56 -11.06
CA PHE A 99 -8.06 -14.10 -11.02
C PHE A 99 -7.08 -13.44 -11.99
N ARG A 100 -7.60 -12.52 -12.78
CA ARG A 100 -6.84 -11.75 -13.78
C ARG A 100 -6.62 -10.31 -13.36
N VAL A 101 -7.54 -9.76 -12.58
CA VAL A 101 -7.44 -8.39 -12.05
C VAL A 101 -7.19 -8.47 -10.56
N MET A 102 -6.23 -7.71 -10.08
CA MET A 102 -6.03 -7.46 -8.66
C MET A 102 -5.83 -5.97 -8.43
N ALA A 103 -6.58 -5.39 -7.50
CA ALA A 103 -6.35 -4.04 -7.02
C ALA A 103 -5.86 -4.08 -5.58
N VAL A 104 -4.79 -3.33 -5.33
CA VAL A 104 -4.26 -3.03 -4.01
C VAL A 104 -4.89 -1.72 -3.56
N CYS A 105 -5.62 -1.77 -2.45
CA CYS A 105 -6.26 -0.62 -1.86
C CYS A 105 -5.73 -0.37 -0.46
N GLU A 106 -5.55 0.88 -0.10
CA GLU A 106 -5.42 1.29 1.30
C GLU A 106 -6.81 1.38 1.91
N TYR A 107 -6.97 0.76 3.08
CA TYR A 107 -8.22 0.73 3.83
C TYR A 107 -8.11 1.62 5.08
N LEU A 108 -8.98 2.63 5.15
CA LEU A 108 -9.12 3.47 6.33
C LEU A 108 -10.00 2.78 7.38
N SER A 109 -9.73 3.06 8.65
CA SER A 109 -10.46 2.45 9.75
C SER A 109 -11.95 2.82 9.74
N VAL A 110 -12.80 1.79 9.65
CA VAL A 110 -14.25 1.90 9.61
C VAL A 110 -14.91 0.88 10.54
N ASN A 111 -16.15 1.18 10.95
CA ASN A 111 -16.97 0.28 11.75
C ASN A 111 -17.18 -1.07 11.03
N GLY A 112 -16.98 -2.18 11.74
CA GLY A 112 -17.07 -3.53 11.21
C GLY A 112 -18.39 -3.83 10.49
N ARG A 113 -19.52 -3.25 10.92
CA ARG A 113 -20.82 -3.41 10.22
C ARG A 113 -20.79 -2.83 8.81
N THR A 114 -20.22 -1.63 8.65
CA THR A 114 -20.11 -0.95 7.36
C THR A 114 -19.15 -1.70 6.43
N LEU A 115 -18.03 -2.17 6.98
CA LEU A 115 -17.09 -3.02 6.25
C LEU A 115 -17.76 -4.32 5.78
N TRP A 116 -18.53 -4.99 6.64
CA TRP A 116 -19.21 -6.23 6.28
C TRP A 116 -20.25 -6.01 5.16
N LEU A 117 -21.05 -4.94 5.25
CA LEU A 117 -22.00 -4.58 4.20
C LEU A 117 -21.29 -4.28 2.87
N THR A 118 -20.17 -3.58 2.92
CA THR A 118 -19.37 -3.25 1.73
C THR A 118 -18.76 -4.50 1.11
N LYS A 119 -18.20 -5.41 1.91
CA LYS A 119 -17.73 -6.73 1.44
C LYS A 119 -18.83 -7.50 0.72
N ASN A 120 -20.04 -7.49 1.27
CA ASN A 120 -21.16 -8.17 0.63
C ASN A 120 -21.60 -7.49 -0.67
N GLN A 121 -21.59 -6.16 -0.74
CA GLN A 121 -21.87 -5.42 -1.97
C GLN A 121 -20.84 -5.70 -3.06
N LEU A 122 -19.55 -5.74 -2.70
CA LEU A 122 -18.46 -6.10 -3.63
C LEU A 122 -18.63 -7.53 -4.15
N ARG A 123 -18.99 -8.48 -3.27
CA ARG A 123 -19.26 -9.86 -3.68
C ARG A 123 -20.45 -9.98 -4.63
N LEU A 124 -21.50 -9.18 -4.44
CA LEU A 124 -22.63 -9.13 -5.39
C LEU A 124 -22.20 -8.57 -6.77
N GLN A 125 -21.15 -7.77 -6.81
CA GLN A 125 -20.53 -7.28 -8.06
C GLN A 125 -19.51 -8.27 -8.64
N GLY A 126 -19.32 -9.44 -8.02
CA GLY A 126 -18.35 -10.45 -8.45
C GLY A 126 -16.91 -10.17 -8.01
N LEU A 127 -16.70 -9.22 -7.11
CA LEU A 127 -15.38 -8.86 -6.58
C LEU A 127 -15.12 -9.56 -5.24
N GLU A 128 -13.96 -10.21 -5.13
CA GLU A 128 -13.53 -10.85 -3.90
C GLU A 128 -12.65 -9.90 -3.08
N PHE A 129 -13.10 -9.56 -1.89
CA PHE A 129 -12.35 -8.70 -0.96
C PHE A 129 -11.58 -9.56 0.04
N ARG A 130 -10.26 -9.36 0.14
CA ARG A 130 -9.39 -10.03 1.11
C ARG A 130 -8.47 -9.05 1.83
N GLU A 131 -8.37 -9.25 3.14
CA GLU A 131 -7.34 -8.63 3.96
C GLU A 131 -6.19 -9.62 4.04
N ILE A 132 -5.03 -9.25 3.50
CA ILE A 132 -3.81 -10.04 3.57
C ILE A 132 -2.81 -9.20 4.34
N SER A 133 -2.12 -9.79 5.32
CA SER A 133 -1.11 -9.05 6.08
C SER A 133 0.07 -8.66 5.18
N ASN A 134 0.68 -7.51 5.44
CA ASN A 134 1.78 -7.00 4.62
C ASN A 134 2.97 -7.98 4.54
N LYS A 135 3.25 -8.69 5.63
CA LYS A 135 4.30 -9.72 5.70
C LYS A 135 3.97 -10.91 4.79
N LEU A 136 2.72 -11.38 4.82
CA LEU A 136 2.26 -12.47 3.95
C LEU A 136 2.24 -12.02 2.48
N ALA A 137 1.78 -10.80 2.19
CA ALA A 137 1.76 -10.24 0.84
C ALA A 137 3.17 -10.15 0.25
N ALA A 138 4.16 -9.69 1.02
CA ALA A 138 5.56 -9.67 0.58
C ALA A 138 6.05 -11.08 0.20
N LYS A 139 5.73 -12.11 0.99
CA LYS A 139 6.09 -13.50 0.70
C LYS A 139 5.28 -14.12 -0.46
N LEU A 140 4.03 -13.69 -0.60
CA LEU A 140 3.12 -14.14 -1.64
C LEU A 140 3.65 -13.75 -3.01
N PHE A 141 4.04 -12.49 -3.17
CA PHE A 141 4.51 -11.93 -4.43
C PHE A 141 6.03 -12.07 -4.65
N GLU A 142 6.78 -12.59 -3.68
CA GLU A 142 8.20 -12.90 -3.86
C GLU A 142 8.41 -13.79 -5.10
N LYS A 143 9.34 -13.37 -5.98
CA LYS A 143 9.69 -14.05 -7.25
C LYS A 143 8.56 -14.06 -8.30
N THR A 144 7.53 -13.23 -8.13
CA THR A 144 6.49 -13.00 -9.14
C THR A 144 6.75 -11.65 -9.85
N PRO A 145 6.17 -11.37 -11.03
CA PRO A 145 6.29 -10.05 -11.65
C PRO A 145 5.71 -8.91 -10.79
N LEU A 146 4.92 -9.25 -9.76
CA LEU A 146 4.31 -8.31 -8.82
C LEU A 146 5.20 -8.01 -7.60
N ASP A 147 6.42 -8.55 -7.55
CA ASP A 147 7.39 -8.28 -6.47
C ASP A 147 7.75 -6.80 -6.36
N SER A 148 7.65 -6.05 -7.47
CA SER A 148 7.84 -4.59 -7.49
C SER A 148 6.80 -3.81 -6.68
N LEU A 149 5.72 -4.46 -6.21
CA LEU A 149 4.72 -3.88 -5.31
C LEU A 149 5.14 -3.91 -3.83
N ALA A 150 6.26 -4.56 -3.50
CA ALA A 150 6.83 -4.59 -2.14
C ALA A 150 6.79 -3.26 -1.37
N PRO A 151 7.17 -2.09 -1.94
CA PRO A 151 7.14 -0.82 -1.20
C PRO A 151 5.74 -0.31 -0.86
N LEU A 152 4.69 -0.87 -1.47
CA LEU A 152 3.29 -0.49 -1.18
C LEU A 152 2.73 -1.18 0.06
N TRP A 153 3.43 -2.19 0.60
CA TRP A 153 2.97 -2.99 1.74
C TRP A 153 3.16 -2.26 3.09
N ILE A 154 2.74 -1.01 3.16
CA ILE A 154 2.81 -0.15 4.34
C ILE A 154 1.38 0.17 4.78
N GLY A 155 1.11 0.11 6.09
CA GLY A 155 -0.21 0.44 6.63
C GLY A 155 -1.25 -0.68 6.49
N HIS A 156 -2.51 -0.32 6.31
CA HIS A 156 -3.64 -1.24 6.23
C HIS A 156 -4.04 -1.47 4.77
N ASN A 157 -3.57 -2.57 4.21
CA ASN A 157 -3.83 -2.93 2.82
C ASN A 157 -4.97 -3.94 2.70
N ALA A 158 -5.79 -3.74 1.67
CA ALA A 158 -6.84 -4.64 1.24
C ALA A 158 -6.63 -4.99 -0.24
N PHE A 159 -7.03 -6.21 -0.60
CA PHE A 159 -6.92 -6.73 -1.94
C PHE A 159 -8.31 -6.97 -2.50
N LEU A 160 -8.56 -6.45 -3.69
CA LEU A 160 -9.74 -6.77 -4.48
C LEU A 160 -9.32 -7.64 -5.65
N PHE A 161 -9.96 -8.78 -5.82
CA PHE A 161 -9.71 -9.69 -6.94
C PHE A 161 -10.92 -9.73 -7.88
N GLY A 162 -10.63 -9.67 -9.17
CA GLY A 162 -11.59 -9.81 -10.28
C GLY A 162 -11.13 -10.88 -11.27
N LYS A 163 -12.09 -11.54 -11.91
CA LYS A 163 -11.83 -12.61 -12.89
C LYS A 163 -11.69 -12.06 -14.30
N ASN A 164 -12.45 -11.02 -14.63
CA ASN A 164 -12.53 -10.45 -15.97
C ASN A 164 -11.87 -9.07 -16.05
N VAL A 165 -11.57 -8.62 -17.28
CA VAL A 165 -11.00 -7.28 -17.52
C VAL A 165 -12.02 -6.18 -17.13
N GLU A 166 -13.30 -6.46 -17.34
CA GLU A 166 -14.42 -5.56 -16.98
C GLU A 166 -14.48 -5.27 -15.49
N ASP A 167 -13.96 -6.18 -14.65
CA ASP A 167 -13.94 -6.01 -13.20
C ASP A 167 -13.02 -4.85 -12.78
N LEU A 168 -12.09 -4.44 -13.63
CA LEU A 168 -11.28 -3.23 -13.39
C LEU A 168 -12.16 -1.99 -13.32
N LYS A 169 -13.17 -1.89 -14.20
CA LYS A 169 -14.14 -0.80 -14.21
C LYS A 169 -15.05 -0.88 -12.98
N THR A 170 -15.50 -2.08 -12.60
CA THR A 170 -16.35 -2.25 -11.41
C THR A 170 -15.60 -1.86 -10.14
N ILE A 171 -14.34 -2.26 -9.99
CA ILE A 171 -13.46 -1.86 -8.88
C ILE A 171 -13.38 -0.33 -8.76
N ILE A 172 -13.09 0.38 -9.84
CA ILE A 172 -12.96 1.84 -9.79
C ILE A 172 -14.28 2.49 -9.38
N THR A 173 -15.39 2.10 -10.02
CA THR A 173 -16.71 2.64 -9.67
C THR A 173 -17.13 2.29 -8.24
N ALA A 174 -16.71 1.14 -7.70
CA ALA A 174 -16.96 0.74 -6.33
C ALA A 174 -16.12 1.58 -5.35
N THR A 175 -14.82 1.75 -5.64
CA THR A 175 -13.94 2.60 -4.80
C THR A 175 -14.37 4.06 -4.78
N GLN A 176 -14.87 4.61 -5.90
CA GLN A 176 -15.43 5.97 -5.93
C GLN A 176 -16.68 6.14 -5.05
N LYS A 177 -17.45 5.06 -4.83
CA LYS A 177 -18.62 5.06 -3.92
C LYS A 177 -18.23 4.89 -2.45
N VAL A 178 -17.06 4.30 -2.19
CA VAL A 178 -16.64 3.89 -0.85
C VAL A 178 -15.48 4.76 -0.37
N ASN A 179 -15.79 5.76 0.45
CA ASN A 179 -14.82 6.78 0.87
C ASN A 179 -13.62 6.25 1.70
N PHE A 180 -13.75 5.06 2.30
CA PHE A 180 -12.69 4.49 3.14
C PHE A 180 -11.75 3.54 2.39
N LEU A 181 -12.02 3.26 1.11
CA LEU A 181 -11.25 2.32 0.30
C LEU A 181 -10.58 3.07 -0.85
N VAL A 182 -9.29 3.32 -0.71
CA VAL A 182 -8.52 4.12 -1.68
C VAL A 182 -7.66 3.19 -2.53
N PRO A 183 -7.87 3.10 -3.86
CA PRO A 183 -7.02 2.28 -4.71
C PRO A 183 -5.64 2.93 -4.84
N LEU A 184 -4.59 2.17 -4.52
CA LEU A 184 -3.20 2.59 -4.70
C LEU A 184 -2.68 2.17 -6.07
N VAL A 185 -2.85 0.89 -6.39
CA VAL A 185 -2.34 0.29 -7.63
C VAL A 185 -3.31 -0.78 -8.12
N LEU A 186 -3.51 -0.82 -9.43
CA LEU A 186 -4.24 -1.89 -10.09
C LEU A 186 -3.27 -2.73 -10.90
N THR A 187 -3.60 -4.00 -11.04
CA THR A 187 -2.82 -4.95 -11.82
C THR A 187 -3.75 -5.76 -12.69
N PHE A 188 -3.30 -6.00 -13.90
CA PHE A 188 -3.97 -6.83 -14.88
C PHE A 188 -2.98 -7.90 -15.35
N ASP A 189 -3.27 -9.16 -15.06
CA ASP A 189 -2.42 -10.32 -15.22
C ASP A 189 -1.02 -10.09 -14.58
N SER A 190 -0.03 -9.66 -15.36
CA SER A 190 1.34 -9.34 -14.89
C SER A 190 1.73 -7.88 -15.05
N ARG A 191 0.80 -7.04 -15.55
CA ARG A 191 1.04 -5.62 -15.81
C ARG A 191 0.49 -4.78 -14.68
N ILE A 192 1.33 -3.89 -14.18
CA ILE A 192 0.91 -2.86 -13.23
C ILE A 192 0.30 -1.69 -14.01
N VAL A 193 -0.83 -1.21 -13.53
CA VAL A 193 -1.61 -0.10 -14.10
C VAL A 193 -1.78 0.96 -13.02
N SER A 194 -1.48 2.21 -13.38
CA SER A 194 -1.68 3.34 -12.47
C SER A 194 -3.18 3.64 -12.31
N VAL A 195 -3.57 4.26 -11.19
CA VAL A 195 -4.99 4.60 -10.93
C VAL A 195 -5.57 5.49 -12.03
N LYS A 196 -4.79 6.45 -12.54
CA LYS A 196 -5.22 7.37 -13.61
C LYS A 196 -5.48 6.63 -14.92
N GLU A 197 -4.56 5.77 -15.33
CA GLU A 197 -4.76 4.92 -16.51
C GLU A 197 -5.97 4.01 -16.33
N ALA A 198 -6.17 3.47 -15.13
CA ALA A 198 -7.30 2.62 -14.82
C ALA A 198 -8.64 3.40 -14.95
N GLU A 199 -8.69 4.66 -14.49
CA GLU A 199 -9.85 5.55 -14.68
C GLU A 199 -10.13 5.86 -16.15
N GLU A 200 -9.08 6.01 -16.97
CA GLU A 200 -9.23 6.16 -18.42
C GLU A 200 -9.78 4.88 -19.06
N LEU A 201 -9.27 3.72 -18.66
CA LEU A 201 -9.78 2.42 -19.10
C LEU A 201 -11.23 2.19 -18.68
N ALA A 202 -11.64 2.68 -17.51
CA ALA A 202 -13.02 2.58 -17.04
C ALA A 202 -14.01 3.37 -17.92
N LYS A 203 -13.56 4.44 -18.59
CA LYS A 203 -14.38 5.22 -19.52
C LYS A 203 -14.56 4.53 -20.86
N LEU A 204 -13.67 3.61 -21.22
CA LEU A 204 -13.76 2.88 -22.47
C LEU A 204 -14.99 1.95 -22.47
N PRO A 205 -15.54 1.66 -23.67
CA PRO A 205 -16.56 0.64 -23.83
C PRO A 205 -15.95 -0.76 -23.65
N ASP A 206 -16.83 -1.75 -23.63
CA ASP A 206 -16.44 -3.16 -23.50
C ASP A 206 -15.46 -3.62 -24.60
N VAL A 207 -14.64 -4.61 -24.27
CA VAL A 207 -13.59 -5.16 -25.14
C VAL A 207 -14.18 -5.73 -26.43
N GLU A 208 -15.34 -6.38 -26.38
CA GLU A 208 -15.97 -6.91 -27.59
C GLU A 208 -16.46 -5.80 -28.52
N LEU A 209 -16.95 -4.69 -27.95
CA LEU A 209 -17.30 -3.52 -28.75
C LEU A 209 -16.06 -2.89 -29.40
N LEU A 210 -14.94 -2.77 -28.67
CA LEU A 210 -13.69 -2.25 -29.21
C LEU A 210 -13.16 -3.15 -30.34
N ARG A 211 -13.27 -4.47 -30.20
CA ARG A 211 -12.91 -5.42 -31.28
C ARG A 211 -13.81 -5.25 -32.50
N ALA A 212 -15.11 -5.13 -32.31
CA ALA A 212 -16.06 -4.89 -33.39
C ALA A 212 -15.81 -3.55 -34.09
N GLN A 213 -15.53 -2.48 -33.33
CA GLN A 213 -15.15 -1.18 -33.89
C GLN A 213 -13.86 -1.25 -34.68
N THR A 214 -12.86 -2.00 -34.19
CA THR A 214 -11.60 -2.19 -34.91
C THR A 214 -11.83 -2.95 -36.21
N ALA A 215 -12.63 -4.02 -36.20
CA ALA A 215 -13.00 -4.74 -37.41
C ALA A 215 -13.78 -3.84 -38.38
N GLN A 216 -14.71 -3.02 -37.89
CA GLN A 216 -15.45 -2.06 -38.69
C GLN A 216 -14.55 -1.01 -39.33
N ILE A 217 -13.55 -0.49 -38.60
CA ILE A 217 -12.55 0.44 -39.14
C ILE A 217 -11.76 -0.23 -40.25
N LEU A 218 -11.37 -1.49 -40.09
CA LEU A 218 -10.65 -2.24 -41.12
C LEU A 218 -11.52 -2.47 -42.36
N ASP A 219 -12.81 -2.75 -42.21
CA ASP A 219 -13.76 -2.90 -43.31
C ASP A 219 -14.07 -1.56 -44.02
N GLN A 220 -13.99 -0.43 -43.31
CA GLN A 220 -14.19 0.89 -43.90
C GLN A 220 -13.07 1.28 -44.87
N ILE A 221 -11.84 0.82 -44.67
CA ILE A 221 -10.70 1.16 -45.54
C ILE A 221 -10.95 0.79 -47.02
N PRO A 222 -11.29 -0.47 -47.38
CA PRO A 222 -11.57 -0.81 -48.78
C PRO A 222 -12.85 -0.15 -49.30
N VAL A 223 -13.85 0.09 -48.45
CA VAL A 223 -15.09 0.79 -48.84
C VAL A 223 -14.81 2.24 -49.20
N GLN A 224 -13.97 2.95 -48.44
CA GLN A 224 -13.57 4.33 -48.77
C GLN A 224 -12.79 4.41 -50.07
N LEU A 225 -11.91 3.44 -50.36
CA LEU A 225 -11.17 3.39 -51.62
C LEU A 225 -12.10 3.16 -52.83
N THR A 226 -13.03 2.21 -52.71
CA THR A 226 -14.02 1.94 -53.75
C THR A 226 -15.01 3.09 -53.93
N GLN A 227 -15.39 3.78 -52.85
CA GLN A 227 -16.21 5.00 -52.93
C GLN A 227 -15.45 6.13 -53.62
N SER A 228 -14.17 6.34 -53.32
CA SER A 228 -13.36 7.38 -53.98
C SER A 228 -13.20 7.11 -55.49
N LEU A 229 -12.91 5.87 -55.88
CA LEU A 229 -12.89 5.46 -57.29
C LEU A 229 -14.27 5.55 -57.94
N GLY A 230 -15.31 5.11 -57.24
CA GLY A 230 -16.69 5.14 -57.70
C GLY A 230 -17.24 6.55 -57.88
N GLN A 231 -16.81 7.51 -57.04
CA GLN A 231 -17.20 8.91 -57.13
C GLN A 231 -16.79 9.52 -58.47
N HIS A 232 -15.56 9.27 -58.94
CA HIS A 232 -15.13 9.74 -60.26
C HIS A 232 -15.95 9.13 -61.41
N GLY A 233 -16.33 7.84 -61.28
CA GLY A 233 -17.22 7.19 -62.23
C GLY A 233 -18.62 7.81 -62.25
N GLN A 234 -19.18 8.10 -61.08
CA GLN A 234 -20.48 8.75 -60.95
C GLN A 234 -20.45 10.21 -61.44
N GLU A 235 -19.39 10.96 -61.15
CA GLU A 235 -19.19 12.33 -61.65
C GLU A 235 -19.17 12.37 -63.18
N LEU A 236 -18.41 11.49 -63.83
CA LEU A 236 -18.39 11.39 -65.29
C LEU A 236 -19.77 11.00 -65.85
N SER A 237 -20.43 10.01 -65.25
CA SER A 237 -21.78 9.61 -65.65
C SER A 237 -22.78 10.76 -65.53
N ASN A 238 -22.68 11.56 -64.46
CA ASN A 238 -23.54 12.70 -64.22
C ASN A 238 -23.28 13.83 -65.23
N ILE A 239 -22.00 14.13 -65.54
CA ILE A 239 -21.63 15.13 -66.56
C ILE A 239 -22.13 14.71 -67.95
N LEU A 240 -21.93 13.45 -68.34
CA LEU A 240 -22.43 12.93 -69.61
C LEU A 240 -23.95 12.96 -69.66
N GLY A 241 -24.63 12.64 -68.56
CA GLY A 241 -26.08 12.78 -68.43
C GLY A 241 -26.55 14.22 -68.64
N GLN A 242 -25.87 15.21 -68.04
CA GLN A 242 -26.17 16.63 -68.22
C GLN A 242 -25.95 17.12 -69.66
N ILE A 243 -24.93 16.64 -70.36
CA ILE A 243 -24.68 16.95 -71.78
C ILE A 243 -25.73 16.27 -72.67
N SER A 244 -26.16 15.05 -72.31
CA SER A 244 -27.15 14.29 -73.06
C SER A 244 -28.57 14.82 -72.90
N THR A 245 -28.90 15.50 -71.79
CA THR A 245 -30.17 16.20 -71.67
C THR A 245 -30.09 17.49 -72.49
N PRO A 246 -30.90 17.65 -73.56
CA PRO A 246 -30.84 18.84 -74.38
C PRO A 246 -31.19 20.07 -73.53
N THR A 247 -30.31 21.06 -73.55
CA THR A 247 -30.61 22.41 -73.04
C THR A 247 -31.81 22.93 -73.81
N ALA A 248 -32.98 22.95 -73.16
CA ALA A 248 -34.14 23.66 -73.65
C ALA A 248 -33.87 25.16 -73.55
N GLU A 249 -33.48 25.77 -74.66
CA GLU A 249 -33.74 27.19 -74.97
C GLU A 249 -35.18 27.36 -75.47
#